data_AF-A0A520TXL1-F1
#
_entry.id   AF-A0A520TXL1-F1
#
_cell.length_a   1.000
_cell.length_b   1.000
_cell.length_c   1.000
_cell.angle_alpha   90.00
_cell.angle_beta   90.00
_cell.angle_gamma   90.00
#
_symmetry.space_group_name_H-M   'P 1'
#
loop_
_entity.id
_entity.type
_entity.pdbx_description
1 polymer ?
#
loop_
_entity_poly.entity_id
_entity_poly.type
_entity_poly.pdbx_seq_one_letter_code
_entity_poly.pdbx_strand_id
1 'polypeptide(L)'
;MNNLNFEMLLEFFKKNYLYLIFGLILVMSGIASYFFYITSIKEKIYSSQEAYENFLSELALFDGLEFTELEAKLEEVKNAYDQSIYYHLANFHQAKIYFENGQELKAMSLMEQLNADLEQDKSSRSFLRDISRIRLASIYIDFDRFEDAKELLDRNFDFFDSLKLEKLGDIEKVKFNNEGAKNYYKLAIETSQNQTQINLLNFKLSSLASSNDE
;
A
#
# COMPACT_ATOMS: atom_id res chain seq x y z
N MET A 1 -28.08 56.81 -17.37
CA MET A 1 -27.84 55.67 -18.28
C MET A 1 -27.58 54.36 -17.50
N ASN A 2 -28.41 54.02 -16.50
CA ASN A 2 -28.28 52.73 -15.76
C ASN A 2 -29.53 51.83 -15.84
N ASN A 3 -30.64 52.29 -16.42
CA ASN A 3 -31.90 51.52 -16.46
C ASN A 3 -31.96 50.51 -17.62
N LEU A 4 -31.27 50.78 -18.74
CA LEU A 4 -31.28 49.92 -19.93
C LEU A 4 -30.67 48.53 -19.64
N ASN A 5 -29.58 48.48 -18.86
CA ASN A 5 -28.95 47.22 -18.46
C ASN A 5 -29.82 46.40 -17.50
N PHE A 6 -30.60 47.07 -16.63
CA PHE A 6 -31.46 46.40 -15.66
C PHE A 6 -32.73 45.83 -16.32
N GLU A 7 -33.37 46.59 -17.21
CA GLU A 7 -34.54 46.14 -17.97
C GLU A 7 -34.18 44.98 -18.90
N MET A 8 -33.03 45.04 -19.59
CA MET A 8 -32.53 43.93 -20.40
C MET A 8 -32.24 42.66 -19.60
N LEU A 9 -31.66 42.79 -18.39
CA LEU A 9 -31.48 41.66 -17.47
C LEU A 9 -32.82 41.09 -17.02
N LEU A 10 -33.78 41.94 -16.66
CA LEU A 10 -35.13 41.52 -16.24
C LEU A 10 -35.87 40.77 -17.34
N GLU A 11 -35.80 41.25 -18.59
CA GLU A 11 -36.41 40.55 -19.72
C GLU A 11 -35.72 39.23 -20.03
N PHE A 12 -34.39 39.18 -19.95
CA PHE A 12 -33.64 37.94 -20.11
C PHE A 12 -34.02 36.91 -19.04
N PHE A 13 -34.09 37.31 -17.78
CA PHE A 13 -34.53 36.44 -16.69
C PHE A 13 -35.98 35.99 -16.92
N LYS A 14 -36.92 36.90 -17.21
CA LYS A 14 -38.32 36.53 -17.48
C LYS A 14 -38.48 35.57 -18.66
N LYS A 15 -37.67 35.72 -19.70
CA LYS A 15 -37.70 34.85 -20.89
C LYS A 15 -37.10 33.47 -20.62
N ASN A 16 -36.10 33.38 -19.74
CA ASN A 16 -35.30 32.16 -19.53
C ASN A 16 -35.41 31.56 -18.12
N TYR A 17 -36.31 32.06 -17.25
CA TYR A 17 -36.35 31.69 -15.83
C TYR A 17 -36.50 30.19 -15.60
N LEU A 18 -37.24 29.47 -16.45
CA LEU A 18 -37.35 28.01 -16.37
C LEU A 18 -35.99 27.33 -16.58
N TYR A 19 -35.23 27.71 -17.61
CA TYR A 19 -33.88 27.18 -17.84
C TYR A 19 -32.90 27.53 -16.72
N LEU A 20 -33.03 28.74 -16.14
CA LEU A 20 -32.21 29.17 -15.01
C LEU A 20 -32.55 28.37 -13.73
N ILE A 21 -33.83 28.09 -13.49
CA ILE A 21 -34.27 27.23 -12.37
C ILE A 21 -33.77 25.80 -12.58
N PHE A 22 -33.90 25.23 -13.79
CA PHE A 22 -33.36 23.91 -14.10
C PHE A 22 -31.84 23.85 -13.91
N GLY A 23 -31.13 24.87 -14.39
CA GLY A 23 -29.68 24.99 -14.18
C GLY A 23 -29.32 25.05 -12.70
N LEU A 24 -30.05 25.83 -11.91
CA LEU A 24 -29.86 25.93 -10.46
C LEU A 24 -30.12 24.59 -9.76
N ILE A 25 -31.20 23.89 -10.11
CA ILE A 25 -31.52 22.57 -9.56
C ILE A 25 -30.41 21.55 -9.89
N LEU A 26 -29.88 21.59 -11.11
CA LEU A 26 -28.81 20.70 -11.55
C LEU A 26 -27.52 20.95 -10.74
N VAL A 27 -27.14 22.22 -10.56
CA VAL A 27 -25.99 22.60 -9.72
C VAL A 27 -26.19 22.16 -8.27
N MET A 28 -27.35 22.44 -7.68
CA MET A 28 -27.67 22.05 -6.30
C MET A 28 -27.66 20.53 -6.12
N SER A 29 -28.19 19.78 -7.08
CA SER A 29 -28.20 18.31 -7.06
C SER A 29 -26.79 17.74 -7.19
N GLY A 30 -25.94 18.35 -8.02
CA GLY A 30 -24.53 17.98 -8.14
C GLY A 30 -23.76 18.19 -6.83
N ILE A 31 -23.96 19.35 -6.19
CA ILE A 31 -23.35 19.67 -4.89
C ILE A 31 -23.83 18.69 -3.81
N ALA A 32 -25.15 18.45 -3.71
CA ALA A 32 -25.72 17.53 -2.73
C ALA A 32 -25.20 16.09 -2.93
N SER A 33 -25.15 15.61 -4.18
CA SER A 33 -24.62 14.29 -4.52
C SER A 33 -23.14 14.16 -4.12
N TYR A 34 -22.33 15.19 -4.39
CA TYR A 34 -20.93 15.22 -3.98
C TYR A 34 -20.76 15.19 -2.45
N PHE A 35 -21.53 15.98 -1.71
CA PHE A 35 -21.49 15.96 -0.24
C PHE A 35 -21.92 14.61 0.33
N PHE A 36 -22.98 14.01 -0.21
CA PHE A 36 -23.44 12.68 0.20
C PHE A 36 -22.36 11.62 -0.04
N TYR A 37 -21.72 11.65 -1.22
CA TYR A 37 -20.62 10.77 -1.57
C TYR A 37 -19.43 10.89 -0.60
N ILE A 38 -18.97 12.12 -0.34
CA ILE A 38 -17.82 12.35 0.57
C ILE A 38 -18.16 11.95 2.01
N THR A 39 -19.38 12.21 2.47
CA THR A 39 -19.81 11.82 3.83
C THR A 39 -19.86 10.31 3.96
N SER A 40 -20.41 9.60 2.97
CA SER A 40 -20.45 8.14 2.95
C SER A 40 -19.06 7.51 2.99
N ILE A 41 -18.08 8.11 2.30
CA ILE A 41 -16.68 7.64 2.36
C ILE A 41 -16.07 7.88 3.74
N LYS A 42 -16.31 9.04 4.35
CA LYS A 42 -15.80 9.33 5.70
C LYS A 42 -16.33 8.33 6.73
N GLU A 43 -17.62 8.04 6.69
CA GLU A 43 -18.25 7.04 7.57
C GLU A 43 -17.59 5.66 7.42
N LYS A 44 -17.37 5.21 6.18
CA LYS A 44 -16.64 3.96 5.90
C LYS A 44 -15.21 3.97 6.45
N ILE A 45 -14.48 5.08 6.30
CA ILE A 45 -13.12 5.22 6.84
C ILE A 45 -13.12 5.13 8.36
N TYR A 46 -14.05 5.81 9.04
CA TYR A 46 -14.18 5.74 10.50
C TYR A 46 -14.52 4.33 10.98
N SER A 47 -15.46 3.66 10.33
CA SER A 47 -15.81 2.27 10.65
C SER A 47 -14.63 1.32 10.44
N SER A 48 -13.85 1.51 9.38
CA SER A 48 -12.67 0.70 9.11
C SER A 48 -11.53 0.96 10.09
N GLN A 49 -11.38 2.21 10.57
CA GLN A 49 -10.46 2.54 11.66
C GLN A 49 -10.85 1.78 12.94
N GLU A 50 -12.11 1.84 13.35
CA GLU A 50 -12.60 1.16 14.56
C GLU A 50 -12.40 -0.36 14.46
N ALA A 51 -12.75 -0.96 13.32
CA ALA A 51 -12.51 -2.38 13.08
C ALA A 51 -11.01 -2.74 13.15
N TYR A 52 -10.13 -1.86 12.66
CA TYR A 52 -8.69 -2.06 12.73
C TYR A 52 -8.13 -1.94 14.15
N GLU A 53 -8.66 -1.04 14.97
CA GLU A 53 -8.30 -0.95 16.39
C GLU A 53 -8.69 -2.24 17.14
N ASN A 54 -9.84 -2.83 16.79
CA ASN A 54 -10.26 -4.14 17.31
C ASN A 54 -9.32 -5.26 16.84
N PHE A 55 -8.93 -5.27 15.57
CA PHE A 55 -7.92 -6.20 15.03
C PHE A 55 -6.59 -6.09 15.77
N LEU A 56 -6.10 -4.87 16.03
CA LEU A 56 -4.86 -4.65 16.79
C LEU A 56 -4.96 -5.12 18.25
N SER A 57 -6.15 -4.96 18.85
CA SER A 57 -6.41 -5.45 20.21
C SER A 57 -6.37 -6.98 20.27
N GLU A 58 -6.97 -7.66 19.28
CA GLU A 58 -6.89 -9.11 19.16
C GLU A 58 -5.45 -9.57 18.89
N LEU A 59 -4.75 -8.89 18.00
CA LEU A 59 -3.34 -9.15 17.69
C LEU A 59 -2.44 -9.07 18.94
N ALA A 60 -2.72 -8.15 19.86
CA ALA A 60 -1.97 -8.00 21.10
C ALA A 60 -2.19 -9.16 22.09
N LEU A 61 -3.30 -9.90 21.96
CA LEU A 61 -3.65 -11.06 22.79
C LEU A 61 -3.24 -12.39 22.14
N PHE A 62 -2.90 -12.38 20.85
CA PHE A 62 -2.58 -13.57 20.07
C PHE A 62 -1.37 -14.33 20.65
N ASP A 63 -1.52 -15.64 20.82
CA ASP A 63 -0.54 -16.53 21.47
C ASP A 63 0.29 -17.37 20.49
N GLY A 64 0.05 -17.25 19.18
CA GLY A 64 0.75 -18.01 18.15
C GLY A 64 0.05 -19.30 17.69
N LEU A 65 -1.06 -19.71 18.33
CA LEU A 65 -1.66 -21.03 18.12
C LEU A 65 -2.90 -20.99 17.21
N GLU A 66 -3.88 -20.15 17.53
CA GLU A 66 -5.20 -20.16 16.87
C GLU A 66 -5.48 -18.83 16.15
N PHE A 67 -5.58 -18.89 14.82
CA PHE A 67 -5.73 -17.69 13.98
C PHE A 67 -7.18 -17.27 13.76
N THR A 68 -8.16 -18.08 14.16
CA THR A 68 -9.57 -17.88 13.79
C THR A 68 -10.12 -16.52 14.20
N GLU A 69 -9.85 -16.07 15.42
CA GLU A 69 -10.32 -14.77 15.88
C GLU A 69 -9.64 -13.62 15.14
N LEU A 70 -8.33 -13.72 14.89
CA LEU A 70 -7.58 -12.71 14.15
C LEU A 70 -8.04 -12.63 12.67
N GLU A 71 -8.29 -13.79 12.05
CA GLU A 71 -8.88 -13.92 10.70
C GLU A 71 -10.29 -13.29 10.66
N ALA A 72 -11.12 -13.55 11.68
CA ALA A 72 -12.45 -12.94 11.79
C ALA A 72 -12.38 -11.42 11.93
N LYS A 73 -11.45 -10.90 12.74
CA LYS A 73 -11.22 -9.45 12.87
C LYS A 73 -10.70 -8.82 11.59
N LEU A 74 -9.83 -9.49 10.84
CA LEU A 74 -9.39 -9.01 9.54
C LEU A 74 -10.58 -8.88 8.56
N GLU A 75 -11.50 -9.84 8.56
CA GLU A 75 -12.71 -9.80 7.73
C GLU A 75 -13.68 -8.69 8.17
N GLU A 76 -13.74 -8.36 9.47
CA GLU A 76 -14.46 -7.16 9.95
C GLU A 76 -13.86 -5.87 9.35
N VAL A 77 -12.52 -5.72 9.31
CA VAL A 77 -11.87 -4.55 8.70
C VAL A 77 -12.21 -4.43 7.21
N LYS A 78 -12.20 -5.56 6.50
CA LYS A 78 -12.54 -5.65 5.08
C LYS A 78 -13.99 -5.24 4.81
N ASN A 79 -14.93 -5.78 5.59
CA ASN A 79 -16.35 -5.48 5.45
C ASN A 79 -16.67 -4.02 5.77
N ALA A 80 -15.92 -3.40 6.68
CA ALA A 80 -16.05 -1.98 6.97
C ALA A 80 -15.64 -1.12 5.76
N TYR A 81 -14.44 -1.35 5.22
CA TYR A 81 -13.99 -0.72 3.97
C TYR A 81 -12.70 -1.36 3.42
N ASP A 82 -12.84 -2.22 2.40
CA ASP A 82 -11.75 -2.94 1.73
C ASP A 82 -10.74 -2.06 0.97
N GLN A 83 -11.09 -0.82 0.62
CA GLN A 83 -10.15 0.12 -0.01
C GLN A 83 -9.48 1.06 1.00
N SER A 84 -9.71 0.88 2.31
CA SER A 84 -9.11 1.72 3.33
C SER A 84 -7.63 1.38 3.53
N ILE A 85 -6.87 2.37 3.99
CA ILE A 85 -5.48 2.11 4.44
C ILE A 85 -5.45 1.10 5.59
N TYR A 86 -6.47 1.10 6.44
CA TYR A 86 -6.55 0.23 7.61
C TYR A 86 -6.67 -1.25 7.22
N TYR A 87 -7.46 -1.56 6.19
CA TYR A 87 -7.52 -2.93 5.65
C TYR A 87 -6.15 -3.40 5.14
N HIS A 88 -5.45 -2.57 4.37
CA HIS A 88 -4.12 -2.93 3.87
C HIS A 88 -3.10 -3.10 5.01
N LEU A 89 -3.13 -2.23 6.03
CA LEU A 89 -2.28 -2.37 7.22
C LEU A 89 -2.58 -3.65 8.01
N ALA A 90 -3.85 -3.99 8.20
CA ALA A 90 -4.27 -5.23 8.85
C ALA A 90 -3.73 -6.47 8.11
N ASN A 91 -3.82 -6.49 6.77
CA ASN A 91 -3.24 -7.57 5.96
C ASN A 91 -1.72 -7.67 6.11
N PHE A 92 -1.00 -6.54 6.13
CA PHE A 92 0.44 -6.54 6.39
C PHE A 92 0.81 -7.12 7.76
N HIS A 93 0.02 -6.83 8.78
CA HIS A 93 0.18 -7.42 10.11
C HIS A 93 -0.14 -8.92 10.11
N GLN A 94 -1.28 -9.32 9.55
CA GLN A 94 -1.69 -10.71 9.47
C GLN A 94 -0.67 -11.57 8.73
N ALA A 95 -0.17 -11.12 7.57
CA ALA A 95 0.81 -11.86 6.80
C ALA A 95 2.13 -12.03 7.57
N LYS A 96 2.56 -10.98 8.28
CA LYS A 96 3.72 -11.06 9.18
C LYS A 96 3.50 -12.14 10.24
N ILE A 97 2.34 -12.14 10.88
CA ILE A 97 2.00 -13.08 11.94
C ILE A 97 1.91 -14.52 11.43
N TYR A 98 1.32 -14.74 10.26
CA TYR A 98 1.37 -16.03 9.61
C TYR A 98 2.81 -16.50 9.38
N PHE A 99 3.66 -15.64 8.84
CA PHE A 99 5.05 -15.99 8.54
C PHE A 99 5.83 -16.34 9.81
N GLU A 100 5.74 -15.50 10.86
CA GLU A 100 6.45 -15.70 12.13
C GLU A 100 6.00 -16.95 12.90
N ASN A 101 4.81 -17.49 12.60
CA ASN A 101 4.22 -18.64 13.29
C ASN A 101 4.09 -19.88 12.37
N GLY A 102 4.95 -19.98 11.35
CA GLY A 102 5.07 -21.17 10.50
C GLY A 102 3.93 -21.39 9.51
N GLN A 103 3.03 -20.42 9.35
CA GLN A 103 1.96 -20.42 8.34
C GLN A 103 2.44 -19.70 7.05
N GLU A 104 3.66 -19.98 6.62
CA GLU A 104 4.35 -19.25 5.55
C GLU A 104 3.57 -19.27 4.21
N LEU A 105 2.92 -20.38 3.87
CA LEU A 105 2.06 -20.47 2.68
C LEU A 105 0.83 -19.55 2.77
N LYS A 106 0.22 -19.42 3.96
CA LYS A 106 -0.87 -18.46 4.19
C LYS A 106 -0.35 -17.03 4.08
N ALA A 107 0.84 -16.74 4.62
CA ALA A 107 1.49 -15.44 4.52
C ALA A 107 1.73 -15.04 3.06
N MET A 108 2.30 -15.95 2.27
CA MET A 108 2.56 -15.75 0.85
C MET A 108 1.25 -15.48 0.09
N SER A 109 0.24 -16.34 0.24
CA SER A 109 -1.04 -16.17 -0.47
C SER A 109 -1.73 -14.85 -0.11
N LEU A 110 -1.73 -14.46 1.17
CA LEU A 110 -2.29 -13.18 1.60
C LEU A 110 -1.51 -11.99 1.02
N MET A 111 -0.18 -12.09 0.95
CA MET A 111 0.67 -11.03 0.41
C MET A 111 0.58 -10.92 -1.11
N GLU A 112 0.41 -12.04 -1.82
CA GLU A 112 0.10 -12.08 -3.26
C GLU A 112 -1.20 -11.34 -3.56
N GLN A 113 -2.26 -11.62 -2.79
CA GLN A 113 -3.54 -10.92 -2.91
C GLN A 113 -3.40 -9.43 -2.61
N LEU A 114 -2.79 -9.08 -1.47
CA LEU A 114 -2.60 -7.68 -1.06
C LEU A 114 -1.81 -6.88 -2.11
N ASN A 115 -0.73 -7.45 -2.64
CA ASN A 115 0.05 -6.82 -3.70
C ASN A 115 -0.80 -6.65 -4.97
N ALA A 116 -1.56 -7.66 -5.38
CA ALA A 116 -2.44 -7.57 -6.55
C ALA A 116 -3.51 -6.47 -6.41
N ASP A 117 -4.07 -6.28 -5.22
CA ASP A 117 -5.04 -5.22 -4.93
C ASP A 117 -4.37 -3.83 -4.99
N LEU A 118 -3.17 -3.69 -4.41
CA LEU A 118 -2.42 -2.44 -4.38
C LEU A 118 -1.83 -2.03 -5.74
N GLU A 119 -1.55 -2.98 -6.62
CA GLU A 119 -1.13 -2.72 -8.01
C GLU A 119 -2.26 -2.11 -8.85
N GLN A 120 -3.51 -2.43 -8.50
CA GLN A 120 -4.70 -1.88 -9.16
C GLN A 120 -5.15 -0.56 -8.53
N ASP A 121 -4.70 -0.26 -7.31
CA ASP A 121 -5.02 0.97 -6.61
C ASP A 121 -4.32 2.17 -7.25
N LYS A 122 -5.13 3.07 -7.84
CA LYS A 122 -4.68 4.32 -8.46
C LYS A 122 -4.59 5.49 -7.47
N SER A 123 -4.79 5.22 -6.18
CA SER A 123 -4.66 6.24 -5.14
C SER A 123 -3.20 6.71 -4.98
N SER A 124 -3.01 7.79 -4.23
CA SER A 124 -1.68 8.31 -3.87
C SER A 124 -0.89 7.44 -2.88
N ARG A 125 -1.32 6.20 -2.63
CA ARG A 125 -0.72 5.27 -1.65
C ARG A 125 0.34 4.37 -2.28
N SER A 126 1.13 4.88 -3.23
CA SER A 126 2.15 4.07 -3.90
C SER A 126 3.21 3.52 -2.96
N PHE A 127 3.42 4.13 -1.79
CA PHE A 127 4.28 3.55 -0.75
C PHE A 127 3.77 2.18 -0.26
N LEU A 128 2.45 1.96 -0.14
CA LEU A 128 1.89 0.66 0.27
C LEU A 128 2.14 -0.40 -0.81
N ARG A 129 1.94 -0.03 -2.08
CA ARG A 129 2.24 -0.88 -3.22
C ARG A 129 3.72 -1.28 -3.23
N ASP A 130 4.62 -0.31 -3.11
CA ASP A 130 6.05 -0.55 -3.16
C ASP A 130 6.55 -1.41 -1.98
N ILE A 131 6.05 -1.16 -0.76
CA ILE A 131 6.39 -2.04 0.37
C ILE A 131 5.76 -3.44 0.24
N SER A 132 4.59 -3.58 -0.40
CA SER A 132 4.01 -4.90 -0.70
C SER A 132 4.89 -5.72 -1.63
N ARG A 133 5.45 -5.10 -2.68
CA ARG A 133 6.42 -5.75 -3.57
C ARG A 133 7.67 -6.21 -2.82
N ILE A 134 8.25 -5.36 -1.97
CA ILE A 134 9.46 -5.71 -1.18
C ILE A 134 9.16 -6.89 -0.25
N ARG A 135 8.03 -6.86 0.47
CA ARG A 135 7.66 -7.93 1.41
C ARG A 135 7.35 -9.23 0.69
N LEU A 136 6.59 -9.19 -0.39
CA LEU A 136 6.29 -10.37 -1.20
C LEU A 136 7.56 -10.96 -1.84
N ALA A 137 8.43 -10.11 -2.38
CA ALA A 137 9.71 -10.55 -2.92
C ALA A 137 10.60 -11.20 -1.84
N SER A 138 10.55 -10.71 -0.60
CA SER A 138 11.27 -11.35 0.51
C SER A 138 10.73 -12.75 0.80
N ILE A 139 9.41 -12.92 0.85
CA ILE A 139 8.78 -14.24 1.01
C ILE A 139 9.15 -15.15 -0.17
N TYR A 140 9.14 -14.66 -1.40
CA TYR A 140 9.56 -15.45 -2.56
C TYR A 140 11.04 -15.86 -2.49
N ILE A 141 11.93 -15.00 -2.01
CA ILE A 141 13.34 -15.35 -1.79
C ILE A 141 13.46 -16.48 -0.77
N ASP A 142 12.72 -16.42 0.34
CA ASP A 142 12.72 -17.46 1.38
C ASP A 142 12.18 -18.82 0.86
N PHE A 143 11.37 -18.78 -0.21
CA PHE A 143 10.83 -19.95 -0.92
C PHE A 143 11.62 -20.35 -2.17
N ASP A 144 12.82 -19.81 -2.37
CA ASP A 144 13.66 -20.02 -3.57
C ASP A 144 12.98 -19.63 -4.91
N ARG A 145 11.89 -18.85 -4.87
CA ARG A 145 11.15 -18.32 -6.03
C ARG A 145 11.82 -17.04 -6.56
N PHE A 146 13.10 -17.12 -6.91
CA PHE A 146 13.92 -15.94 -7.22
C PHE A 146 13.46 -15.14 -8.44
N GLU A 147 12.91 -15.80 -9.47
CA GLU A 147 12.44 -15.06 -10.65
C GLU A 147 11.14 -14.30 -10.38
N ASP A 148 10.25 -14.87 -9.58
CA ASP A 148 9.04 -14.16 -9.15
C ASP A 148 9.41 -12.96 -8.25
N ALA A 149 10.40 -13.13 -7.36
CA ALA A 149 10.93 -12.03 -6.55
C ALA A 149 11.52 -10.92 -7.42
N LYS A 150 12.32 -11.30 -8.42
CA LYS A 150 12.94 -10.35 -9.35
C LYS A 150 11.91 -9.61 -10.19
N GLU A 151 10.87 -10.29 -10.67
CA GLU A 151 9.79 -9.66 -11.44
C GLU A 151 9.11 -8.52 -10.64
N LEU A 152 8.90 -8.71 -9.33
CA LEU A 152 8.34 -7.67 -8.47
C LEU A 152 9.33 -6.51 -8.26
N LEU A 153 10.60 -6.83 -8.05
CA LEU A 153 11.64 -5.84 -7.76
C LEU A 153 12.02 -5.02 -9.00
N ASP A 154 11.91 -5.55 -10.21
CA ASP A 154 12.22 -4.86 -11.46
C ASP A 154 11.16 -3.81 -11.86
N ARG A 155 9.99 -3.79 -11.18
CA ARG A 155 8.96 -2.77 -11.36
C ARG A 155 9.46 -1.37 -10.94
N ASN A 156 8.69 -0.34 -11.31
CA ASN A 156 8.96 1.04 -10.92
C ASN A 156 8.58 1.30 -9.47
N PHE A 157 9.50 1.85 -8.69
CA PHE A 157 9.28 2.24 -7.29
C PHE A 157 9.29 3.76 -7.19
N ASP A 158 8.36 4.29 -6.41
CA ASP A 158 8.33 5.69 -5.98
C ASP A 158 9.00 5.85 -4.61
N PHE A 159 9.05 4.78 -3.82
CA PHE A 159 9.61 4.73 -2.47
C PHE A 159 10.52 3.51 -2.26
N PHE A 160 11.33 3.53 -1.20
CA PHE A 160 12.07 2.36 -0.71
C PHE A 160 13.13 1.78 -1.66
N ASP A 161 13.72 2.59 -2.53
CA ASP A 161 14.77 2.16 -3.47
C ASP A 161 15.91 1.40 -2.80
N SER A 162 16.38 1.86 -1.63
CA SER A 162 17.45 1.16 -0.90
C SER A 162 17.06 -0.25 -0.48
N LEU A 163 15.81 -0.49 -0.09
CA LEU A 163 15.29 -1.81 0.26
C LEU A 163 15.12 -2.70 -0.98
N LYS A 164 14.66 -2.13 -2.11
CA LYS A 164 14.63 -2.85 -3.39
C LYS A 164 16.04 -3.31 -3.79
N LEU A 165 17.02 -2.41 -3.74
CA LEU A 165 18.41 -2.70 -4.10
C LEU A 165 19.03 -3.74 -3.16
N GLU A 166 18.73 -3.66 -1.86
CA GLU A 166 19.12 -4.69 -0.90
C GLU A 166 18.60 -6.08 -1.31
N LYS A 167 17.32 -6.19 -1.68
CA LYS A 167 16.71 -7.48 -2.07
C LYS A 167 17.26 -8.02 -3.39
N LEU A 168 17.56 -7.16 -4.35
CA LEU A 168 18.27 -7.57 -5.57
C LEU A 168 19.67 -8.10 -5.26
N GLY A 169 20.39 -7.47 -4.32
CA GLY A 169 21.67 -7.98 -3.84
C GLY A 169 21.55 -9.32 -3.12
N ASP A 170 20.49 -9.52 -2.32
CA ASP A 170 20.20 -10.80 -1.65
C ASP A 170 20.00 -11.92 -2.70
N ILE A 171 19.27 -11.66 -3.79
CA ILE A 171 19.07 -12.62 -4.89
C ILE A 171 20.39 -12.96 -5.59
N GLU A 172 21.21 -11.97 -5.95
CA GLU A 172 22.51 -12.21 -6.60
C GLU A 172 23.45 -13.03 -5.71
N LYS A 173 23.42 -12.77 -4.39
CA LYS A 173 24.21 -13.54 -3.42
C LYS A 173 23.81 -15.02 -3.42
N VAL A 174 22.51 -15.32 -3.39
CA VAL A 174 22.02 -16.71 -3.42
C VAL A 174 22.35 -17.40 -4.74
N LYS A 175 22.40 -16.65 -5.85
CA LYS A 175 22.85 -17.12 -7.16
C LYS A 175 24.39 -17.23 -7.29
N PHE A 176 25.13 -17.07 -6.21
CA PHE A 176 26.61 -17.05 -6.17
C PHE A 176 27.27 -15.97 -7.04
N ASN A 177 26.52 -14.95 -7.45
CA ASN A 177 27.05 -13.78 -8.14
C ASN A 177 27.50 -12.72 -7.13
N ASN A 178 28.63 -12.95 -6.49
CA ASN A 178 29.16 -12.08 -5.43
C ASN A 178 29.47 -10.65 -5.92
N GLU A 179 29.88 -10.50 -7.17
CA GLU A 179 30.12 -9.17 -7.77
C GLU A 179 28.80 -8.41 -7.96
N GLY A 180 27.77 -9.06 -8.50
CA GLY A 180 26.42 -8.50 -8.63
C GLY A 180 25.85 -8.09 -7.27
N ALA A 181 25.93 -8.98 -6.28
CA ALA A 181 25.48 -8.71 -4.92
C ALA A 181 26.18 -7.50 -4.31
N LYS A 182 27.51 -7.43 -4.44
CA LYS A 182 28.33 -6.31 -3.98
C LYS A 182 27.92 -4.99 -4.61
N ASN A 183 27.65 -4.97 -5.91
CA ASN A 183 27.23 -3.77 -6.63
C ASN A 183 25.88 -3.26 -6.12
N TYR A 184 24.90 -4.15 -5.98
CA TYR A 184 23.58 -3.80 -5.43
C TYR A 184 23.65 -3.29 -4.00
N TYR A 185 24.40 -3.95 -3.10
CA TYR A 185 24.54 -3.49 -1.72
C TYR A 185 25.19 -2.11 -1.60
N LYS A 186 26.18 -1.80 -2.44
CA LYS A 186 26.79 -0.46 -2.49
C LYS A 186 25.78 0.61 -2.92
N LEU A 187 25.02 0.34 -3.99
CA LEU A 187 23.94 1.24 -4.43
C LEU A 187 22.87 1.41 -3.35
N ALA A 188 22.53 0.34 -2.63
CA ALA A 188 21.60 0.40 -1.51
C ALA A 188 22.11 1.29 -0.37
N ILE A 189 23.42 1.27 -0.08
CA ILE A 189 24.05 2.16 0.90
C ILE A 189 23.98 3.62 0.44
N GLU A 190 24.33 3.89 -0.82
CA GLU A 190 24.32 5.25 -1.39
C GLU A 190 22.94 5.90 -1.39
N THR A 191 21.89 5.08 -1.53
CA THR A 191 20.49 5.53 -1.58
C THR A 191 19.78 5.51 -0.22
N SER A 192 20.35 4.82 0.78
CA SER A 192 19.73 4.72 2.10
C SER A 192 19.96 5.96 2.95
N GLN A 193 18.90 6.41 3.61
CA GLN A 193 18.98 7.42 4.68
C GLN A 193 18.88 6.80 6.08
N ASN A 194 18.79 5.47 6.17
CA ASN A 194 18.60 4.75 7.43
C ASN A 194 19.92 4.12 7.89
N GLN A 195 20.48 4.63 8.98
CA GLN A 195 21.77 4.16 9.51
C GLN A 195 21.75 2.67 9.90
N THR A 196 20.61 2.16 10.39
CA THR A 196 20.47 0.73 10.73
C THR A 196 20.59 -0.13 9.48
N GLN A 197 19.95 0.29 8.39
CA GLN A 197 20.05 -0.40 7.11
C GLN A 197 21.47 -0.35 6.55
N ILE A 198 22.13 0.82 6.60
CA ILE A 198 23.53 0.97 6.16
C ILE A 198 24.45 0.02 6.94
N ASN A 199 24.26 -0.08 8.27
CA ASN A 199 25.05 -1.00 9.10
C ASN A 199 24.85 -2.46 8.69
N LEU A 200 23.60 -2.87 8.42
CA LEU A 200 23.28 -4.21 7.93
C LEU A 200 23.92 -4.48 6.56
N LEU A 201 23.84 -3.54 5.62
CA LEU A 201 24.42 -3.67 4.29
C LEU A 201 25.95 -3.77 4.34
N ASN A 202 26.60 -3.00 5.22
CA ASN A 202 28.05 -3.11 5.45
C ASN A 202 28.42 -4.51 5.99
N PHE A 203 27.63 -5.05 6.92
CA PHE A 203 27.82 -6.42 7.40
C PHE A 203 27.67 -7.45 6.27
N LYS A 204 26.63 -7.32 5.43
CA LYS A 204 26.44 -8.18 4.25
C LYS A 204 27.63 -8.12 3.28
N LEU A 205 28.17 -6.92 3.03
CA LEU A 205 29.35 -6.71 2.19
C LEU A 205 30.61 -7.37 2.78
N SER A 206 30.84 -7.25 4.08
CA SER A 206 31.96 -7.91 4.75
C SER A 206 31.87 -9.44 4.64
N SER A 207 30.67 -10.00 4.80
CA SER A 207 30.42 -11.45 4.66
C SER A 207 30.74 -11.98 3.26
N LEU A 208 30.51 -11.19 2.20
CA LEU A 208 30.87 -11.56 0.82
C LEU A 208 32.39 -11.57 0.56
N ALA A 209 33.13 -10.68 1.24
CA ALA A 209 34.58 -10.63 1.08
C ALA A 209 35.24 -11.86 1.68
N SER A 210 34.82 -12.26 2.89
CA SER A 210 35.33 -13.45 3.57
C SER A 210 35.07 -14.75 2.81
N SER A 211 33.95 -14.87 2.09
CA SER A 211 33.65 -16.06 1.28
C SER A 211 34.47 -16.19 -0.01
N ASN A 212 35.20 -15.16 -0.44
CA ASN A 212 36.08 -15.23 -1.61
C ASN A 212 37.51 -15.62 -1.24
N ASP A 213 37.85 -15.62 0.05
CA ASP A 213 39.19 -15.94 0.59
C ASP A 213 39.28 -17.41 1.09
N GLU A 214 38.22 -18.21 0.94
CA GLU A 214 38.15 -19.66 1.21
C GLU A 214 38.04 -20.46 -0.10
#